data_AF-A0A2A9EJI3-F1
#
_entry.id   AF-A0A2A9EJI3-F1
#
_cell.length_a   1.000
_cell.length_b   1.000
_cell.length_c   1.000
_cell.angle_alpha   90.00
_cell.angle_beta   90.00
_cell.angle_gamma   90.00
#
_symmetry.space_group_name_H-M   'P 1'
#
loop_
_entity.id
_entity.type
_entity.pdbx_description
1 polymer ?
#
loop_
_entity_poly.entity_id
_entity_poly.type
_entity_poly.pdbx_seq_one_letter_code
_entity_poly.pdbx_strand_id
1 'polypeptide(L)'
;MQRSASGCEPAPAGGLVHDGVTRVHDGVARVHDGVARVLDVVLASVALVVTAPVVGVVALLVRHELGRPVLFRQLRAGRDGVPFVLVKFRSMRERTGAVDHDDDRERLTPFGAKLRASSLDELPTLWNVLRGDMSLVGPRPLHVYYMPLYTPRQARRLEVRPGITGLAQVSGRNALNWEERLELDVRYVETRSLALDLRVLARTVAVVLRRSGIAPEGEVTMTTFTGGAHG
;
A
#
# COMPACT_ATOMS: atom_id res chain seq x y z
N MET A 1 11.21 -21.30 21.89
CA MET A 1 12.69 -21.30 21.87
C MET A 1 13.14 -19.91 21.43
N GLN A 2 13.50 -19.07 22.41
CA GLN A 2 13.87 -17.66 22.23
C GLN A 2 15.23 -17.58 21.53
N ARG A 3 15.36 -16.76 20.48
CA ARG A 3 16.66 -16.34 19.94
C ARG A 3 16.74 -14.82 19.95
N SER A 4 17.53 -14.35 20.91
CA SER A 4 18.38 -13.18 20.97
C SER A 4 18.18 -12.09 19.90
N ALA A 5 17.71 -10.93 20.35
CA ALA A 5 17.89 -9.66 19.66
C ALA A 5 19.36 -9.23 19.81
N SER A 6 20.15 -9.42 18.75
CA SER A 6 21.47 -8.80 18.62
C SER A 6 21.32 -7.57 17.73
N GLY A 7 21.83 -6.43 18.24
CA GLY A 7 21.63 -5.10 17.69
C GLY A 7 22.04 -4.95 16.23
N CYS A 8 21.20 -4.23 15.50
CA CYS A 8 21.57 -3.60 14.24
C CYS A 8 21.38 -2.09 14.48
N GLU A 9 22.48 -1.40 14.78
CA GLU A 9 22.49 0.06 14.80
C GLU A 9 22.17 0.59 13.38
N PRO A 10 21.35 1.64 13.25
CA PRO A 10 21.15 2.29 11.97
C PRO A 10 22.45 2.99 11.54
N ALA A 11 22.90 2.72 10.31
CA ALA A 11 24.03 3.40 9.71
C ALA A 11 23.79 4.93 9.67
N PRO A 12 24.84 5.77 9.89
CA PRO A 12 24.69 7.21 9.88
C PRO A 12 24.31 7.69 8.48
N ALA A 13 23.25 8.52 8.41
CA ALA A 13 22.84 9.20 7.20
C ALA A 13 23.99 10.09 6.70
N GLY A 14 24.62 9.67 5.60
CA GLY A 14 25.62 10.46 4.90
C GLY A 14 25.01 11.77 4.43
N GLY A 15 25.56 12.88 4.92
CA GLY A 15 25.15 14.22 4.54
C GLY A 15 25.32 14.45 3.05
N LEU A 16 24.21 14.72 2.36
CA LEU A 16 24.21 15.17 0.98
C LEU A 16 24.43 16.69 0.97
N VAL A 17 25.45 17.08 0.23
CA VAL A 17 25.84 18.47 -0.05
C VAL A 17 24.66 19.22 -0.68
N HIS A 18 24.25 20.31 -0.05
CA HIS A 18 23.09 21.12 -0.45
C HIS A 18 23.46 22.14 -1.54
N ASP A 19 23.30 21.75 -2.82
CA ASP A 19 23.37 22.68 -3.96
C ASP A 19 21.99 23.29 -4.28
N GLY A 20 21.94 24.61 -4.48
CA GLY A 20 20.72 25.45 -4.48
C GLY A 20 19.58 25.08 -5.46
N VAL A 21 19.78 24.15 -6.39
CA VAL A 21 18.73 23.60 -7.28
C VAL A 21 17.79 22.62 -6.56
N THR A 22 18.26 21.96 -5.50
CA THR A 22 17.43 21.10 -4.63
C THR A 22 16.39 21.92 -3.86
N ARG A 23 16.74 23.13 -3.39
CA ARG A 23 15.85 23.96 -2.55
C ARG A 23 14.51 24.35 -3.20
N VAL A 24 14.47 24.55 -4.53
CA VAL A 24 13.22 24.90 -5.24
C VAL A 24 12.34 23.67 -5.44
N HIS A 25 12.94 22.53 -5.81
CA HIS A 25 12.23 21.25 -5.89
C HIS A 25 11.68 20.83 -4.52
N ASP A 26 12.43 21.06 -3.45
CA ASP A 26 11.99 20.83 -2.06
C ASP A 26 10.85 21.76 -1.64
N GLY A 27 10.82 22.98 -2.16
CA GLY A 27 9.73 23.94 -1.92
C GLY A 27 8.42 23.49 -2.56
N VAL A 28 8.45 23.15 -3.85
CA VAL A 28 7.28 22.67 -4.60
C VAL A 28 6.79 21.33 -4.04
N ALA A 29 7.70 20.42 -3.70
CA ALA A 29 7.37 19.15 -3.05
C ALA A 29 6.69 19.33 -1.68
N ARG A 30 7.13 20.31 -0.88
CA ARG A 30 6.52 20.63 0.42
C ARG A 30 5.13 21.26 0.28
N VAL A 31 4.94 22.17 -0.69
CA VAL A 31 3.63 22.75 -0.97
C VAL A 31 2.65 21.67 -1.44
N HIS A 32 3.11 20.81 -2.37
CA HIS A 32 2.35 19.64 -2.81
C HIS A 32 1.92 18.77 -1.62
N ASP A 33 2.86 18.40 -0.75
CA ASP A 33 2.59 17.55 0.42
C ASP A 33 1.59 18.18 1.39
N GLY A 34 1.65 19.49 1.59
CA GLY A 34 0.69 20.22 2.42
C GLY A 34 -0.73 20.19 1.84
N VAL A 35 -0.87 20.51 0.55
CA VAL A 35 -2.18 20.51 -0.12
C VAL A 35 -2.74 19.08 -0.24
N ALA A 36 -1.92 18.13 -0.65
CA ALA A 36 -2.29 16.72 -0.71
C ALA A 36 -2.74 16.22 0.67
N ARG A 37 -2.10 16.65 1.76
CA ARG A 37 -2.51 16.28 3.11
C ARG A 37 -3.89 16.81 3.49
N VAL A 38 -4.23 18.04 3.12
CA VAL A 38 -5.57 18.59 3.37
C VAL A 38 -6.62 17.81 2.58
N LEU A 39 -6.35 17.54 1.30
CA LEU A 39 -7.23 16.73 0.45
C LEU A 39 -7.41 15.32 1.01
N ASP A 40 -6.34 14.67 1.45
CA ASP A 40 -6.37 13.36 2.08
C ASP A 40 -7.31 13.33 3.28
N VAL A 41 -7.17 14.28 4.20
CA VAL A 41 -8.01 14.33 5.42
C VAL A 41 -9.46 14.59 5.06
N VAL A 42 -9.74 15.56 4.18
CA VAL A 42 -11.12 15.90 3.79
C VAL A 42 -11.79 14.73 3.08
N LEU A 43 -11.16 14.21 2.02
CA LEU A 43 -11.73 13.15 1.20
C LEU A 43 -11.82 11.82 1.97
N ALA A 44 -10.83 11.47 2.80
CA ALA A 44 -10.91 10.26 3.61
C ALA A 44 -11.97 10.38 4.71
N SER A 45 -12.16 11.56 5.31
CA SER A 45 -13.22 11.79 6.31
C SER A 45 -14.60 11.65 5.67
N VAL A 46 -14.82 12.30 4.52
CA VAL A 46 -16.08 12.18 3.76
C VAL A 46 -16.32 10.73 3.35
N ALA A 47 -15.31 10.06 2.80
CA ALA A 47 -15.42 8.66 2.39
C ALA A 47 -15.75 7.75 3.58
N LEU A 48 -15.11 7.93 4.74
CA LEU A 48 -15.41 7.14 5.94
C LEU A 48 -16.85 7.34 6.43
N VAL A 49 -17.34 8.58 6.47
CA VAL A 49 -18.72 8.87 6.89
C VAL A 49 -19.72 8.26 5.91
N VAL A 50 -19.53 8.48 4.61
CA VAL A 50 -20.43 7.98 3.56
C VAL A 50 -20.42 6.44 3.50
N THR A 51 -19.25 5.83 3.67
CA THR A 51 -19.11 4.37 3.63
C THR A 51 -19.31 3.68 4.97
N ALA A 52 -19.54 4.41 6.07
CA ALA A 52 -19.70 3.81 7.40
C ALA A 52 -20.76 2.69 7.47
N PRO A 53 -21.95 2.81 6.84
CA PRO A 53 -22.92 1.72 6.81
C PRO A 53 -22.37 0.47 6.10
N VAL A 54 -21.67 0.68 4.97
CA VAL A 54 -21.03 -0.40 4.20
C VAL A 54 -19.92 -1.07 5.02
N VAL A 55 -19.08 -0.29 5.70
CA VAL A 55 -18.04 -0.79 6.60
C VAL A 55 -18.65 -1.65 7.70
N GLY A 56 -19.77 -1.22 8.30
CA GLY A 56 -20.50 -1.99 9.31
C GLY A 56 -21.01 -3.34 8.78
N VAL A 57 -21.67 -3.33 7.62
CA VAL A 57 -22.16 -4.56 6.96
C VAL A 57 -21.00 -5.49 6.61
N VAL A 58 -19.94 -4.98 5.99
CA VAL A 58 -18.76 -5.79 5.63
C VAL A 58 -18.09 -6.36 6.89
N ALA A 59 -18.01 -5.61 7.98
CA ALA A 59 -17.47 -6.10 9.25
C ALA A 59 -18.26 -7.30 9.79
N LEU A 60 -19.60 -7.25 9.72
CA LEU A 60 -20.48 -8.36 10.12
C LEU A 60 -20.31 -9.56 9.19
N LEU A 61 -20.26 -9.35 7.88
CA LEU A 61 -20.03 -10.41 6.90
C LEU A 61 -18.67 -11.09 7.10
N VAL A 62 -17.59 -10.32 7.29
CA VAL A 62 -16.27 -10.88 7.59
C VAL A 62 -16.30 -11.66 8.90
N ARG A 63 -17.00 -11.17 9.93
CA ARG A 63 -17.16 -11.87 11.20
C ARG A 63 -17.87 -13.22 11.04
N HIS A 64 -18.90 -13.26 10.21
CA HIS A 64 -19.69 -14.45 9.91
C HIS A 64 -18.91 -15.46 9.07
N GLU A 65 -18.34 -15.02 7.94
CA GLU A 65 -17.72 -15.88 6.93
C GLU A 65 -16.31 -16.35 7.33
N LEU A 66 -15.55 -15.53 8.07
CA LEU A 66 -14.14 -15.80 8.40
C LEU A 66 -13.86 -15.86 9.91
N GLY A 67 -14.81 -15.45 10.76
CA GLY A 67 -14.63 -15.45 12.21
C GLY A 67 -13.91 -14.21 12.76
N ARG A 68 -13.16 -14.38 13.85
CA ARG A 68 -12.30 -13.33 14.43
C ARG A 68 -10.83 -13.58 14.09
N PRO A 69 -10.00 -12.51 13.98
CA PRO A 69 -10.37 -11.09 14.03
C PRO A 69 -10.98 -10.58 12.71
N VAL A 70 -11.82 -9.54 12.77
CA VAL A 70 -12.45 -8.93 11.58
C VAL A 70 -11.42 -8.14 10.76
N LEU A 71 -10.52 -7.45 11.44
CA LEU A 71 -9.48 -6.64 10.81
C LEU A 71 -8.18 -7.43 10.75
N PHE A 72 -7.56 -7.38 9.58
CA PHE A 72 -6.18 -7.82 9.35
C PHE A 72 -5.23 -6.64 9.57
N ARG A 73 -4.11 -6.91 10.24
CA ARG A 73 -3.08 -5.92 10.58
C ARG A 73 -1.73 -6.42 10.10
N GLN A 74 -0.95 -5.56 9.45
CA GLN A 74 0.38 -5.92 8.95
C GLN A 74 1.33 -4.73 8.94
N LEU A 75 2.58 -4.97 9.34
CA LEU A 75 3.63 -3.97 9.27
C LEU A 75 4.02 -3.72 7.80
N ARG A 76 4.03 -2.45 7.41
CA ARG A 76 4.37 -2.02 6.05
C ARG A 76 5.38 -0.89 6.08
N ALA A 77 6.16 -0.77 5.01
CA ALA A 77 7.10 0.32 4.83
C ALA A 77 6.33 1.63 4.56
N GLY A 78 6.60 2.65 5.36
CA GLY A 78 6.06 4.01 5.23
C GLY A 78 7.04 4.99 4.59
N ARG A 79 6.75 6.28 4.74
CA ARG A 79 7.64 7.37 4.31
C ARG A 79 8.97 7.27 5.07
N ASP A 80 10.07 7.53 4.36
CA ASP A 80 11.44 7.49 4.86
C ASP A 80 11.81 6.12 5.46
N GLY A 81 11.12 5.06 5.01
CA GLY A 81 11.28 3.70 5.54
C GLY A 81 10.69 3.48 6.92
N VAL A 82 10.04 4.48 7.53
CA VAL A 82 9.44 4.35 8.87
C VAL A 82 8.27 3.36 8.81
N PRO A 83 8.30 2.23 9.54
CA PRO A 83 7.25 1.24 9.49
C PRO A 83 5.93 1.73 10.12
N PHE A 84 4.80 1.31 9.55
CA PHE A 84 3.47 1.54 10.14
C PHE A 84 2.58 0.29 10.03
N VAL A 85 1.53 0.25 10.86
CA VAL A 85 0.56 -0.86 10.83
C VAL A 85 -0.57 -0.52 9.86
N LEU A 86 -0.60 -1.19 8.73
CA LEU A 86 -1.72 -1.18 7.80
C LEU A 86 -2.90 -1.94 8.41
N VAL A 87 -4.10 -1.38 8.31
CA VAL A 87 -5.34 -2.00 8.75
C VAL A 87 -6.29 -2.18 7.57
N LYS A 88 -6.81 -3.40 7.38
CA LYS A 88 -7.81 -3.69 6.35
C LYS A 88 -8.74 -4.81 6.82
N PHE A 89 -9.83 -5.09 6.10
CA PHE A 89 -10.62 -6.27 6.42
C PHE A 89 -9.85 -7.55 6.11
N ARG A 90 -10.01 -8.55 6.97
CA ARG A 90 -9.46 -9.88 6.71
C ARG A 90 -10.24 -10.53 5.58
N SER A 91 -9.52 -11.04 4.58
CA SER A 91 -10.10 -11.67 3.39
C SER A 91 -9.67 -13.13 3.21
N MET A 92 -8.89 -13.67 4.14
CA MET A 92 -8.32 -15.02 4.10
C MET A 92 -8.55 -15.67 5.46
N ARG A 93 -8.66 -17.00 5.47
CA ARG A 93 -8.68 -17.76 6.72
C ARG A 93 -7.35 -17.62 7.46
N GLU A 94 -7.40 -17.76 8.79
CA GLU A 94 -6.17 -17.87 9.58
C GLU A 94 -5.44 -19.14 9.19
N ARG A 95 -4.14 -19.13 9.39
CA ARG A 95 -3.35 -20.35 9.27
C ARG A 95 -3.70 -21.24 10.45
N THR A 96 -4.13 -22.47 10.17
CA THR A 96 -4.53 -23.43 11.20
C THR A 96 -3.44 -24.47 11.35
N GLY A 97 -2.43 -24.19 12.19
CA GLY A 97 -1.38 -25.16 12.50
C GLY A 97 -0.09 -24.53 13.02
N ALA A 98 0.75 -25.35 13.67
CA ALA A 98 2.11 -24.98 14.09
C ALA A 98 3.12 -25.00 12.91
N VAL A 99 2.69 -25.47 11.74
CA VAL A 99 3.51 -25.58 10.54
C VAL A 99 2.84 -24.83 9.39
N ASP A 100 3.64 -23.99 8.75
CA ASP A 100 3.24 -22.92 7.84
C ASP A 100 2.96 -23.44 6.40
N HIS A 101 2.19 -24.54 6.29
CA HIS A 101 1.96 -25.24 5.01
C HIS A 101 0.76 -24.76 4.21
N ASP A 102 -0.10 -23.91 4.77
CA ASP A 102 -1.28 -23.44 4.05
C ASP A 102 -0.85 -22.48 2.92
N ASP A 103 -1.04 -22.93 1.67
CA ASP A 103 -0.96 -22.10 0.48
C ASP A 103 -2.01 -20.98 0.59
N ASP A 104 -1.64 -19.76 0.21
CA ASP A 104 -2.56 -18.63 0.16
C ASP A 104 -3.79 -18.93 -0.71
N ARG A 105 -3.66 -19.82 -1.69
CA ARG A 105 -4.79 -20.33 -2.49
C ARG A 105 -5.84 -21.04 -1.64
N GLU A 106 -5.44 -21.90 -0.72
CA GLU A 106 -6.35 -22.67 0.14
C GLU A 106 -7.04 -21.79 1.19
N ARG A 107 -6.37 -20.69 1.57
CA ARG A 107 -6.88 -19.73 2.56
C ARG A 107 -7.86 -18.73 1.99
N LEU A 108 -7.85 -18.49 0.67
CA LEU A 108 -8.73 -17.54 0.01
C LEU A 108 -10.09 -18.18 -0.27
N THR A 109 -11.12 -17.75 0.48
CA THR A 109 -12.50 -18.20 0.25
C THR A 109 -13.15 -17.46 -0.93
N PRO A 110 -14.24 -17.99 -1.52
CA PRO A 110 -15.03 -17.26 -2.53
C PRO A 110 -15.53 -15.90 -2.04
N PHE A 111 -15.91 -15.82 -0.75
CA PHE A 111 -16.24 -14.54 -0.11
C PHE A 111 -15.04 -13.59 -0.09
N GLY A 112 -13.87 -14.06 0.36
CA GLY A 112 -12.64 -13.28 0.39
C GLY A 112 -12.21 -12.78 -0.98
N ALA A 113 -12.35 -13.62 -2.02
CA ALA A 113 -12.08 -13.26 -3.41
C ALA A 113 -13.01 -12.12 -3.89
N LYS A 114 -14.33 -12.23 -3.64
CA LYS A 114 -15.30 -11.17 -3.97
C LYS A 114 -15.04 -9.87 -3.20
N LEU A 115 -14.66 -9.98 -1.93
CA LEU A 115 -14.32 -8.84 -1.10
C LEU A 115 -13.12 -8.06 -1.66
N ARG A 116 -12.06 -8.76 -2.10
CA ARG A 116 -10.90 -8.17 -2.80
C ARG A 116 -11.28 -7.58 -4.16
N ALA A 117 -12.07 -8.31 -4.94
CA ALA A 117 -12.48 -7.89 -6.28
C ALA A 117 -13.29 -6.58 -6.26
N SER A 118 -14.09 -6.37 -5.21
CA SER A 118 -14.83 -5.12 -4.98
C SER A 118 -14.00 -4.03 -4.30
N SER A 119 -12.78 -4.35 -3.85
CA SER A 119 -11.89 -3.45 -3.09
C SER A 119 -12.48 -2.96 -1.76
N LEU A 120 -13.57 -3.58 -1.31
CA LEU A 120 -14.19 -3.28 -0.02
C LEU A 120 -13.30 -3.69 1.14
N ASP A 121 -12.36 -4.63 0.95
CA ASP A 121 -11.42 -5.00 2.00
C ASP A 121 -10.52 -3.83 2.42
N GLU A 122 -10.26 -2.89 1.53
CA GLU A 122 -9.36 -1.76 1.78
C GLU A 122 -10.02 -0.57 2.49
N LEU A 123 -11.36 -0.54 2.67
CA LEU A 123 -12.03 0.60 3.33
C LEU A 123 -11.45 0.99 4.70
N PRO A 124 -11.05 0.04 5.60
CA PRO A 124 -10.43 0.41 6.87
C PRO A 124 -9.08 1.13 6.73
N THR A 125 -8.41 1.05 5.58
CA THR A 125 -7.14 1.76 5.33
C THR A 125 -7.32 3.28 5.28
N LEU A 126 -8.54 3.79 5.06
CA LEU A 126 -8.83 5.23 5.18
C LEU A 126 -8.48 5.77 6.57
N TRP A 127 -8.53 4.92 7.60
CA TRP A 127 -8.04 5.29 8.94
C TRP A 127 -6.54 5.57 8.96
N ASN A 128 -5.73 4.82 8.23
CA ASN A 128 -4.30 5.07 8.08
C ASN A 128 -4.04 6.40 7.37
N VAL A 129 -4.88 6.78 6.42
CA VAL A 129 -4.83 8.11 5.79
C VAL A 129 -5.11 9.19 6.83
N LEU A 130 -6.19 9.08 7.61
CA LEU A 130 -6.49 10.08 8.64
C LEU A 130 -5.37 10.21 9.69
N ARG A 131 -4.75 9.11 10.12
CA ARG A 131 -3.62 9.14 11.06
C ARG A 131 -2.34 9.73 10.49
N GLY A 132 -2.22 9.85 9.16
CA GLY A 132 -1.04 10.38 8.49
C GLY A 132 0.02 9.35 8.13
N ASP A 133 -0.27 8.06 8.35
CA ASP A 133 0.59 6.95 7.93
C ASP A 133 0.62 6.82 6.40
N MET A 134 -0.51 7.12 5.76
CA MET A 134 -0.75 6.97 4.32
C MET A 134 -1.32 8.24 3.70
N SER A 135 -1.30 8.28 2.38
CA SER A 135 -2.04 9.23 1.54
C SER A 135 -3.11 8.47 0.73
N LEU A 136 -4.05 9.17 0.12
CA LEU A 136 -4.96 8.57 -0.85
C LEU A 136 -4.19 8.12 -2.10
N VAL A 137 -3.22 8.92 -2.55
CA VAL A 137 -2.40 8.65 -3.74
C VAL A 137 -0.94 8.49 -3.35
N GLY A 138 -0.31 7.42 -3.81
CA GLY A 138 1.10 7.13 -3.57
C GLY A 138 1.48 5.69 -3.90
N PRO A 139 2.78 5.35 -3.81
CA PRO A 139 3.26 3.98 -3.97
C PRO A 139 2.54 3.03 -3.01
N ARG A 140 2.19 1.81 -3.46
CA ARG A 140 1.47 0.86 -2.58
C ARG A 140 2.34 0.47 -1.38
N PRO A 141 1.85 0.45 -0.13
CA PRO A 141 2.66 0.05 1.02
C PRO A 141 3.04 -1.43 0.90
N LEU A 142 4.35 -1.70 0.76
CA LEU A 142 4.89 -3.05 0.64
C LEU A 142 5.36 -3.58 2.00
N HIS A 143 5.61 -4.89 2.07
CA HIS A 143 6.09 -5.50 3.31
C HIS A 143 7.46 -4.92 3.67
N VAL A 144 7.73 -4.68 4.95
CA VAL A 144 9.04 -4.18 5.42
C VAL A 144 10.20 -5.09 5.02
N TYR A 145 9.92 -6.38 4.82
CA TYR A 145 10.89 -7.38 4.37
C TYR A 145 11.53 -7.04 3.01
N TYR A 146 10.85 -6.29 2.14
CA TYR A 146 11.40 -5.93 0.83
C TYR A 146 12.33 -4.72 0.87
N MET A 147 12.33 -3.93 1.95
CA MET A 147 13.19 -2.75 2.08
C MET A 147 14.69 -3.02 1.82
N PRO A 148 15.32 -4.07 2.38
CA PRO A 148 16.72 -4.37 2.10
C PRO A 148 16.98 -4.91 0.68
N LEU A 149 15.94 -5.23 -0.09
CA LEU A 149 16.07 -5.78 -1.44
C LEU A 149 16.02 -4.70 -2.53
N TYR A 150 15.75 -3.44 -2.16
CA TYR A 150 15.64 -2.36 -3.12
C TYR A 150 17.00 -1.87 -3.58
N THR A 151 17.12 -1.62 -4.88
CA THR A 151 18.19 -0.75 -5.39
C THR A 151 17.99 0.69 -4.90
N PRO A 152 19.02 1.55 -4.91
CA PRO A 152 18.87 2.96 -4.56
C PRO A 152 17.75 3.67 -5.33
N ARG A 153 17.56 3.34 -6.63
CA ARG A 153 16.46 3.85 -7.45
C ARG A 153 15.11 3.38 -6.93
N GLN A 154 14.95 2.08 -6.66
CA GLN A 154 13.68 1.52 -6.18
C GLN A 154 13.33 2.05 -4.78
N ALA A 155 14.32 2.28 -3.92
CA ALA A 155 14.13 2.82 -2.57
C ALA A 155 13.50 4.22 -2.56
N ARG A 156 13.63 4.99 -3.65
CA ARG A 156 13.00 6.32 -3.80
C ARG A 156 11.49 6.30 -3.62
N ARG A 157 10.83 5.15 -3.85
CA ARG A 157 9.40 4.97 -3.55
C ARG A 157 9.04 5.27 -2.08
N LEU A 158 10.01 5.24 -1.18
CA LEU A 158 9.85 5.54 0.25
C LEU A 158 9.97 7.04 0.56
N GLU A 159 10.36 7.91 -0.39
CA GLU A 159 10.47 9.37 -0.18
C GLU A 159 9.11 10.05 0.09
N VAL A 160 7.99 9.35 -0.16
CA VAL A 160 6.64 9.87 -0.03
C VAL A 160 5.77 8.96 0.84
N ARG A 161 4.60 9.46 1.28
CA ARG A 161 3.65 8.61 2.00
C ARG A 161 3.13 7.54 1.03
N PRO A 162 3.03 6.28 1.46
CA PRO A 162 2.39 5.26 0.64
C PRO A 162 0.91 5.58 0.44
N GLY A 163 0.37 5.13 -0.68
CA GLY A 163 -1.00 5.40 -1.11
C GLY A 163 -1.94 4.21 -0.95
N ILE A 164 -3.24 4.49 -0.77
CA ILE A 164 -4.30 3.50 -1.00
C ILE A 164 -4.28 3.10 -2.49
N THR A 165 -4.34 4.10 -3.36
CA THR A 165 -4.14 3.97 -4.81
C THR A 165 -2.85 4.67 -5.25
N GLY A 166 -2.45 4.48 -6.51
CA GLY A 166 -1.19 4.98 -7.04
C GLY A 166 -1.07 4.73 -8.53
N LEU A 167 0.00 5.28 -9.13
CA LEU A 167 0.23 5.19 -10.56
C LEU A 167 0.32 3.73 -11.03
N ALA A 168 1.02 2.87 -10.29
CA ALA A 168 1.10 1.44 -10.60
C ALA A 168 -0.27 0.75 -10.52
N GLN A 169 -1.05 1.07 -9.48
CA GLN A 169 -2.39 0.51 -9.26
C GLN A 169 -3.34 0.84 -10.42
N VAL A 170 -3.29 2.04 -10.99
CA VAL A 170 -4.19 2.42 -12.10
C VAL A 170 -3.65 2.07 -13.49
N SER A 171 -2.37 1.70 -13.62
CA SER A 171 -1.75 1.40 -14.92
C SER A 171 -1.89 -0.06 -15.33
N GLY A 172 -1.91 -1.00 -14.38
CA GLY A 172 -2.06 -2.43 -14.70
C GLY A 172 -2.44 -3.35 -13.54
N ARG A 173 -2.56 -2.83 -12.31
CA ARG A 173 -2.85 -3.61 -11.09
C ARG A 173 -1.94 -4.85 -10.95
N ASN A 174 -2.51 -6.03 -11.08
CA ASN A 174 -1.86 -7.32 -10.89
C ASN A 174 -1.23 -7.87 -12.19
N ALA A 175 -1.42 -7.20 -13.33
CA ALA A 175 -0.79 -7.60 -14.59
C ALA A 175 0.66 -7.10 -14.72
N LEU A 176 1.06 -6.13 -13.89
CA LEU A 176 2.43 -5.61 -13.87
C LEU A 176 3.35 -6.57 -13.14
N ASN A 177 4.55 -6.80 -13.67
CA ASN A 177 5.60 -7.47 -12.93
C ASN A 177 6.22 -6.53 -11.85
N TRP A 178 7.15 -7.06 -11.04
CA TRP A 178 7.77 -6.29 -9.96
C TRP A 178 8.54 -5.07 -10.44
N GLU A 179 9.30 -5.21 -11.52
CA GLU A 179 10.14 -4.14 -12.05
C GLU A 179 9.28 -2.99 -12.58
N GLU A 180 8.27 -3.30 -13.40
CA GLU A 180 7.31 -2.32 -13.92
C GLU A 180 6.58 -1.59 -12.80
N ARG A 181 6.16 -2.33 -11.77
CA ARG A 181 5.47 -1.75 -10.60
C ARG A 181 6.38 -0.79 -9.83
N LEU A 182 7.60 -1.21 -9.53
CA LEU A 182 8.55 -0.39 -8.78
C LEU A 182 8.98 0.84 -9.59
N GLU A 183 9.13 0.71 -10.90
CA GLU A 183 9.45 1.84 -11.78
C GLU A 183 8.29 2.84 -11.85
N LEU A 184 7.04 2.38 -11.91
CA LEU A 184 5.87 3.27 -11.83
C LEU A 184 5.74 3.96 -10.46
N ASP A 185 6.12 3.28 -9.37
CA ASP A 185 6.20 3.90 -8.04
C ASP A 185 7.25 5.02 -8.01
N VAL A 186 8.45 4.78 -8.56
CA VAL A 186 9.51 5.80 -8.65
C VAL A 186 9.09 6.96 -9.56
N ARG A 187 8.51 6.66 -10.73
CA ARG A 187 7.99 7.68 -11.64
C ARG A 187 6.93 8.56 -10.99
N TYR A 188 6.07 7.99 -10.15
CA TYR A 188 5.12 8.79 -9.38
C TYR A 188 5.85 9.76 -8.45
N VAL A 189 6.85 9.30 -7.70
CA VAL A 189 7.65 10.17 -6.81
C VAL A 189 8.30 11.32 -7.58
N GLU A 190 8.86 11.04 -8.75
CA GLU A 190 9.54 12.03 -9.60
C GLU A 190 8.59 13.06 -10.25
N THR A 191 7.36 12.67 -10.56
CA THR A 191 6.44 13.49 -11.38
C THR A 191 5.16 13.91 -10.64
N ARG A 192 5.13 13.69 -9.32
CA ARG A 192 3.97 13.99 -8.48
C ARG A 192 3.54 15.45 -8.58
N SER A 193 2.24 15.62 -8.73
CA SER A 193 1.55 16.89 -8.82
C SER A 193 0.09 16.66 -8.48
N LEU A 194 -0.62 17.71 -8.02
CA LEU A 194 -2.05 17.61 -7.75
C LEU A 194 -2.85 17.15 -8.98
N ALA A 195 -2.44 17.58 -10.17
CA ALA A 195 -3.04 17.13 -11.42
C ALA A 195 -2.79 15.63 -11.70
N LEU A 196 -1.63 15.08 -11.32
CA LEU A 196 -1.40 13.64 -11.37
C LEU A 196 -2.26 12.90 -10.35
N ASP A 197 -2.34 13.39 -9.11
CA ASP A 197 -3.15 12.77 -8.05
C ASP A 197 -4.63 12.70 -8.43
N LEU A 198 -5.20 13.79 -8.92
CA LEU A 198 -6.59 13.83 -9.39
C LEU A 198 -6.83 12.87 -10.55
N ARG A 199 -5.88 12.74 -11.49
CA ARG A 199 -5.96 11.75 -12.58
C ARG A 199 -5.92 10.32 -12.04
N VAL A 200 -5.07 10.03 -11.05
CA VAL A 200 -5.01 8.71 -10.42
C VAL A 200 -6.30 8.41 -9.68
N LEU A 201 -6.86 9.35 -8.92
CA LEU A 201 -8.15 9.18 -8.23
C LEU A 201 -9.29 8.91 -9.22
N ALA A 202 -9.40 9.70 -10.29
CA ALA A 202 -10.42 9.50 -11.32
C ALA A 202 -10.31 8.12 -12.00
N ARG A 203 -9.08 7.70 -12.35
CA ARG A 203 -8.84 6.37 -12.90
C ARG A 203 -9.15 5.26 -11.90
N THR A 204 -8.90 5.48 -10.61
CA THR A 204 -9.21 4.52 -9.55
C THR A 204 -10.70 4.21 -9.49
N VAL A 205 -11.55 5.24 -9.57
CA VAL A 205 -13.01 5.06 -9.63
C VAL A 205 -13.39 4.19 -10.84
N ALA A 206 -12.86 4.48 -12.02
CA ALA A 206 -13.12 3.67 -13.22
C ALA A 206 -12.66 2.21 -13.07
N VAL A 207 -11.47 1.98 -12.50
CA VAL A 207 -10.92 0.63 -12.28
C VAL A 207 -11.75 -0.17 -11.28
N VAL A 208 -12.20 0.45 -10.18
CA VAL A 208 -13.05 -0.19 -9.17
C VAL A 208 -14.42 -0.53 -9.75
N LEU A 209 -15.06 0.41 -10.46
CA LEU A 209 -16.37 0.19 -11.07
C LEU A 209 -16.36 -0.88 -12.16
N ARG A 210 -15.31 -0.93 -12.99
CA ARG A 210 -15.18 -1.93 -14.06
C ARG A 210 -14.68 -3.30 -13.56
N ARG A 211 -14.25 -3.40 -12.30
CA ARG A 211 -13.59 -4.60 -11.72
C ARG A 211 -12.42 -5.11 -12.58
N SER A 212 -11.75 -4.24 -13.32
CA SER A 212 -10.69 -4.61 -14.28
C SER A 212 -9.37 -4.95 -13.57
N GLY A 213 -8.60 -5.90 -14.11
CA GLY A 213 -7.26 -6.26 -13.63
C GLY A 213 -7.22 -7.11 -12.36
N ILE A 214 -8.26 -7.91 -12.10
CA ILE A 214 -8.23 -8.99 -11.10
C ILE A 214 -7.21 -10.03 -11.60
N ALA A 215 -6.41 -10.57 -10.67
CA ALA A 215 -5.21 -11.37 -10.96
C ALA A 215 -5.41 -12.42 -12.08
N PRO A 216 -4.36 -12.71 -12.87
CA PRO A 216 -4.42 -13.79 -13.86
C PRO A 216 -4.92 -15.09 -13.23
N GLU A 217 -5.64 -15.90 -14.01
CA GLU A 217 -6.06 -17.23 -13.59
C GLU A 217 -4.87 -18.03 -13.05
N GLY A 218 -4.82 -18.22 -11.72
CA GLY A 218 -3.78 -19.00 -11.05
C GLY A 218 -3.11 -18.32 -9.85
N GLU A 219 -2.83 -17.02 -9.85
CA GLU A 219 -2.06 -16.39 -8.74
C GLU A 219 -2.96 -15.59 -7.78
N VAL A 220 -3.08 -16.09 -6.54
CA VAL A 220 -3.89 -15.46 -5.47
C VAL A 220 -3.18 -14.28 -4.79
N THR A 221 -1.85 -14.27 -4.88
CA THR A 221 -0.95 -13.24 -4.38
C THR A 221 0.17 -13.03 -5.39
N MET A 222 0.64 -11.79 -5.53
CA MET A 222 1.85 -11.50 -6.31
C MET A 222 3.02 -12.34 -5.78
N THR A 223 3.85 -12.84 -6.69
CA THR A 223 5.08 -13.57 -6.35
C THR A 223 5.94 -12.76 -5.38
N THR A 224 6.67 -13.44 -4.50
CA THR A 224 7.57 -12.78 -3.55
C THR A 224 8.66 -12.03 -4.32
N PHE A 225 8.82 -10.73 -4.05
CA PHE A 225 9.96 -9.97 -4.57
C PHE A 225 11.26 -10.50 -3.97
N THR A 226 12.19 -10.93 -4.83
CA THR A 226 13.49 -11.50 -4.44
C THR A 226 14.67 -10.54 -4.65
N GLY A 227 14.40 -9.28 -5.00
CA GLY A 227 15.43 -8.33 -5.45
C GLY A 227 15.67 -8.42 -6.96
N GLY A 228 16.17 -7.33 -7.55
CA GLY A 228 16.61 -7.34 -8.96
C GLY A 228 17.93 -8.09 -9.08
N ALA A 229 18.07 -8.94 -10.11
CA ALA A 229 19.30 -9.67 -10.40
C ALA A 229 20.36 -8.76 -11.04
N HIS A 230 20.74 -7.64 -10.42
CA HIS A 230 21.82 -6.79 -10.93
C HIS A 230 22.62 -6.21 -9.75
N GLY A 231 23.82 -6.75 -9.57
CA GLY A 231 24.95 -6.03 -9.00
C GLY A 231 25.60 -5.11 -10.02
#